data_AF-A0A838L7I7-F1
#
_entry.id   AF-A0A838L7I7-F1
#
_cell.length_a   1.000
_cell.length_b   1.000
_cell.length_c   1.000
_cell.angle_alpha   90.00
_cell.angle_beta   90.00
_cell.angle_gamma   90.00
#
_symmetry.space_group_name_H-M   'P 1'
#
loop_
_entity.id
_entity.type
_entity.pdbx_description
1 polymer ?
#
loop_
_entity_poly.entity_id
_entity_poly.type
_entity_poly.pdbx_seq_one_letter_code
_entity_poly.pdbx_strand_id
1 'polypeptide(L)' 'MNEDDLDYFIRRANEERQRADQCSDPAVAQIHRELAAHYENALASLHQDRD' A
#
# COMPACT_ATOMS: atom_id res chain seq x y z
N MET A 1 7.97 11.69 -13.14
CA MET A 1 7.15 10.98 -12.15
C MET A 1 5.73 11.07 -12.66
N ASN A 2 5.08 9.93 -12.94
CA ASN A 2 3.80 9.93 -13.67
C ASN A 2 2.65 9.77 -12.67
N GLU A 3 1.50 10.39 -12.94
CA GLU A 3 0.27 10.21 -12.14
C GLU A 3 -0.11 8.71 -12.03
N ASP A 4 0.23 7.93 -13.05
CA ASP A 4 0.10 6.47 -13.08
C ASP A 4 0.83 5.75 -11.92
N ASP A 5 1.97 6.28 -11.45
CA ASP A 5 2.73 5.69 -10.35
C ASP A 5 2.00 5.93 -9.02
N LEU A 6 1.49 7.15 -8.79
CA LEU A 6 0.76 7.51 -7.58
C LEU A 6 -0.53 6.69 -7.46
N ASP A 7 -1.31 6.61 -8.55
CA ASP A 7 -2.54 5.84 -8.60
C ASP A 7 -2.29 4.34 -8.40
N TYR A 8 -1.17 3.84 -8.93
CA TYR A 8 -0.73 2.47 -8.67
C TYR A 8 -0.51 2.22 -7.17
N PHE A 9 0.29 3.04 -6.50
CA PHE A 9 0.59 2.85 -5.07
C PHE A 9 -0.66 2.98 -4.20
N ILE A 10 -1.53 3.96 -4.47
CA ILE A 10 -2.80 4.14 -3.74
C ILE A 10 -3.70 2.92 -3.92
N ARG A 11 -3.88 2.46 -5.16
CA ARG A 11 -4.73 1.29 -5.44
C ARG A 11 -4.19 0.04 -4.74
N ARG A 12 -2.89 -0.21 -4.83
CA ARG A 12 -2.26 -1.39 -4.22
C ARG A 12 -2.34 -1.35 -2.69
N ALA A 13 -2.11 -0.21 -2.07
CA ALA A 13 -2.28 -0.05 -0.62
C ALA A 13 -3.70 -0.41 -0.16
N ASN A 14 -4.72 0.08 -0.88
CA ASN A 14 -6.12 -0.22 -0.57
C ASN A 14 -6.48 -1.70 -0.79
N GLU A 15 -6.00 -2.32 -1.87
CA GLU A 15 -6.22 -3.74 -2.14
C GLU A 15 -5.63 -4.63 -1.03
N GLU A 16 -4.41 -4.35 -0.58
CA GLU A 16 -3.78 -5.13 0.47
C GLU A 16 -4.45 -4.92 1.84
N ARG A 17 -4.95 -3.72 2.16
CA ARG A 17 -5.80 -3.51 3.36
C ARG A 17 -7.07 -4.35 3.31
N GLN A 18 -7.78 -4.35 2.18
CA GLN A 18 -8.99 -5.16 2.02
C GLN A 18 -8.70 -6.65 2.15
N ARG A 19 -7.58 -7.13 1.60
CA ARG A 19 -7.15 -8.53 1.75
C ARG A 19 -6.83 -8.87 3.19
N ALA A 20 -6.17 -7.98 3.93
CA ALA A 20 -5.90 -8.17 5.35
C ALA A 20 -7.20 -8.30 6.17
N ASP A 21 -8.20 -7.47 5.88
CA ASP A 21 -9.49 -7.46 6.59
C ASP A 21 -10.34 -8.69 6.27
N GLN A 22 -10.21 -9.24 5.07
CA GLN A 22 -10.94 -10.43 4.62
C GLN A 22 -10.20 -11.74 4.92
N CYS A 23 -8.95 -11.69 5.39
CA CYS A 23 -8.14 -12.87 5.59
C CYS A 23 -8.47 -13.56 6.92
N SER A 24 -8.81 -14.84 6.83
CA SER A 24 -9.10 -15.67 8.01
C SER A 24 -7.85 -16.10 8.78
N ASP A 25 -6.67 -16.09 8.14
CA ASP A 25 -5.39 -16.45 8.75
C ASP A 25 -4.69 -15.20 9.29
N PRO A 26 -4.48 -15.08 10.61
CA PRO A 26 -3.85 -13.90 11.20
C PRO A 26 -2.43 -13.62 10.72
N ALA A 27 -1.65 -14.64 10.39
CA ALA A 27 -0.28 -14.48 9.90
C ALA A 27 -0.28 -13.94 8.47
N VAL A 28 -1.19 -14.42 7.62
CA VAL A 28 -1.35 -13.90 6.25
C VAL A 28 -1.95 -12.48 6.27
N ALA A 29 -2.92 -12.22 7.16
CA ALA A 29 -3.45 -10.87 7.36
C ALA A 29 -2.35 -9.86 7.74
N GLN A 30 -1.41 -10.28 8.58
CA GLN A 30 -0.28 -9.45 8.98
C GLN A 30 0.63 -9.10 7.79
N ILE A 31 0.93 -10.06 6.92
CA ILE A 31 1.72 -9.82 5.69
C ILE A 31 1.02 -8.80 4.79
N HIS A 32 -0.30 -8.92 4.61
CA HIS A 32 -1.07 -7.94 3.83
C HIS A 32 -1.02 -6.52 4.43
N ARG A 33 -1.05 -6.39 5.76
CA ARG A 33 -0.89 -5.09 6.43
C ARG A 33 0.50 -4.49 6.21
N GLU A 34 1.54 -5.31 6.28
CA GLU A 34 2.92 -4.87 6.03
C GLU A 34 3.11 -4.39 4.59
N LEU A 35 2.50 -5.09 3.62
CA LEU A 35 2.50 -4.67 2.22
C LEU A 35 1.73 -3.37 1.99
N ALA A 36 0.57 -3.19 2.64
CA ALA A 36 -0.16 -1.93 2.57
C ALA A 36 0.68 -0.75 3.10
N ALA A 37 1.32 -0.92 4.25
CA ALA A 37 2.21 0.08 4.84
C ALA A 37 3.42 0.37 3.93
N HIS A 38 3.98 -0.65 3.27
CA HIS A 38 5.05 -0.46 2.30
C HIS A 38 4.65 0.46 1.14
N TYR A 39 3.46 0.25 0.56
CA TYR A 39 2.96 1.09 -0.53
C TYR A 39 2.62 2.52 -0.07
N GLU A 40 2.09 2.69 1.15
CA GLU A 40 1.85 4.02 1.75
C GLU A 40 3.15 4.79 2.00
N ASN A 41 4.19 4.11 2.47
CA ASN A 41 5.50 4.71 2.65
C ASN A 41 6.15 5.09 1.31
N ALA A 42 6.00 4.24 0.28
CA ALA A 42 6.45 4.56 -1.07
C ALA A 42 5.74 5.83 -1.58
N LEU A 43 4.43 5.94 -1.38
CA LEU A 43 3.65 7.14 -1.71
C LEU A 43 4.15 8.39 -0.98
N ALA A 44 4.48 8.28 0.31
CA ALA A 44 4.99 9.38 1.12
C ALA A 44 6.36 9.87 0.62
N SER A 45 7.30 8.95 0.37
CA SER A 45 8.63 9.29 -0.20
C SER A 45 8.50 9.97 -1.56
N LEU A 46 7.57 9.47 -2.39
CA LEU A 46 7.24 10.00 -3.70
C LEU A 46 6.66 11.43 -3.63
N HIS A 47 5.91 11.78 -2.58
CA HIS A 47 5.48 13.15 -2.35
C HIS A 47 6.61 14.06 -1.86
N GLN A 48 7.56 13.55 -1.08
CA GLN A 48 8.68 14.33 -0.54
C GLN A 48 9.73 14.73 -1.58
N ASP A 49 9.96 13.93 -2.61
CA ASP A 49 10.88 14.28 -3.72
C ASP A 49 10.36 15.42 -4.62
N ARG A 50 9.16 15.94 -4.35
CA ARG A 50 8.45 16.93 -5.18
C ARG A 50 8.45 18.35 -4.58
N ASP A 51 8.89 18.51 -3.32
CA ASP A 51 9.12 19.79 -2.61
C ASP A 51 10.59 20.23 -2.70
#